data_AF-F2JPD5-F1
#
_entry.id   AF-F2JPD5-F1
#
_cell.length_a   1.000
_cell.length_b   1.000
_cell.length_c   1.000
_cell.angle_alpha   90.00
_cell.angle_beta   90.00
_cell.angle_gamma   90.00
#
_symmetry.space_group_name_H-M   'P 1'
#
loop_
_entity.id
_entity.type
_entity.pdbx_description
1 polymer ?
#
loop_
_entity_poly.entity_id
_entity_poly.type
_entity_poly.pdbx_seq_one_letter_code
_entity_poly.pdbx_strand_id
1 'polypeptide(L)'
;MKKLNGKHVFQMAKIIKEANLKDELGDIIRKYQKSDKEGQEIDIEGAGVDAIMTVVACCGDDRVEQRIYDLLDDVFGKKFAEMELDEIAESFKELAQKNNLLSFFKSAGLLKQ
;
A
#
# COMPACT_ATOMS: atom_id res chain seq x y z
N MET A 1 1.50 13.47 -9.39
CA MET A 1 1.85 12.45 -8.36
C MET A 1 2.75 13.05 -7.28
N LYS A 2 2.33 12.95 -6.02
CA LYS A 2 3.08 13.38 -4.84
C LYS A 2 3.91 12.22 -4.28
N LYS A 3 5.02 12.56 -3.61
CA LYS A 3 5.83 11.57 -2.88
C LYS A 3 5.10 11.13 -1.60
N LEU A 4 5.23 9.85 -1.23
CA LEU A 4 4.65 9.36 0.02
C LEU A 4 5.31 10.07 1.22
N ASN A 5 4.52 10.37 2.24
CA ASN A 5 4.93 11.15 3.40
C ASN A 5 4.14 10.67 4.64
N GLY A 6 4.41 11.28 5.80
CA GLY A 6 3.78 10.88 7.05
C GLY A 6 2.24 10.89 7.03
N LYS A 7 1.61 11.86 6.35
CA LYS A 7 0.13 11.92 6.21
C LYS A 7 -0.40 10.63 5.59
N HIS A 8 0.22 10.20 4.50
CA HIS A 8 -0.16 8.98 3.79
C HIS A 8 0.02 7.73 4.66
N VAL A 9 1.04 7.69 5.52
CA VAL A 9 1.25 6.58 6.47
C VAL A 9 0.10 6.49 7.46
N PHE A 10 -0.37 7.62 8.01
CA PHE A 10 -1.54 7.63 8.91
C PHE A 10 -2.84 7.29 8.19
N GLN A 11 -3.04 7.73 6.96
CA GLN A 11 -4.20 7.34 6.15
C GLN A 11 -4.21 5.83 5.90
N MET A 12 -3.07 5.25 5.51
CA MET A 12 -2.94 3.81 5.33
C MET A 12 -3.14 3.06 6.65
N ALA A 13 -2.60 3.51 7.77
CA ALA A 13 -2.82 2.87 9.07
C ALA A 13 -4.31 2.81 9.47
N LYS A 14 -5.10 3.84 9.13
CA LYS A 14 -6.56 3.82 9.33
C LYS A 14 -7.23 2.77 8.45
N ILE A 15 -6.85 2.68 7.17
CA ILE A 15 -7.34 1.65 6.25
C ILE A 15 -7.03 0.26 6.79
N ILE A 16 -5.79 0.01 7.20
CA ILE A 16 -5.36 -1.28 7.77
C ILE A 16 -6.19 -1.65 9.01
N LYS A 17 -6.43 -0.68 9.89
CA LYS A 17 -7.23 -0.91 11.11
C LYS A 17 -8.69 -1.20 10.80
N GLU A 18 -9.29 -0.44 9.88
CA GLU A 18 -10.71 -0.56 9.53
C GLU A 18 -11.00 -1.82 8.71
N ALA A 19 -10.07 -2.21 7.84
CA ALA A 19 -10.12 -3.44 7.06
C ALA A 19 -9.64 -4.69 7.84
N ASN A 20 -9.19 -4.52 9.09
CA ASN A 20 -8.61 -5.59 9.93
C ASN A 20 -7.43 -6.35 9.28
N LEU A 21 -6.58 -5.66 8.51
CA LEU A 21 -5.53 -6.24 7.66
C LEU A 21 -4.16 -6.42 8.33
N LYS A 22 -4.10 -6.27 9.66
CA LYS A 22 -2.82 -6.15 10.36
C LYS A 22 -2.00 -7.44 10.30
N ASP A 23 -2.67 -8.58 10.41
CA ASP A 23 -2.00 -9.88 10.44
C ASP A 23 -1.56 -10.29 9.03
N GLU A 24 -2.41 -10.09 8.02
CA GLU A 24 -2.12 -10.36 6.60
C GLU A 24 -0.92 -9.54 6.12
N LEU A 25 -0.90 -8.24 6.40
CA LEU A 25 0.23 -7.37 6.05
C LEU A 25 1.48 -7.71 6.88
N GLY A 26 1.30 -8.12 8.13
CA GLY A 26 2.39 -8.62 8.97
C GLY A 26 3.06 -9.86 8.38
N ASP A 27 2.27 -10.78 7.84
CA ASP A 27 2.76 -12.01 7.22
C ASP A 27 3.45 -11.76 5.88
N ILE A 28 2.95 -10.82 5.06
CA ILE A 28 3.66 -10.33 3.87
C ILE A 28 5.02 -9.75 4.29
N ILE A 29 5.06 -8.85 5.26
CA ILE A 29 6.32 -8.25 5.72
C ILE A 29 7.31 -9.33 6.20
N ARG A 30 6.84 -10.33 6.96
CA ARG A 30 7.68 -11.44 7.45
C ARG A 30 8.17 -12.35 6.33
N LYS A 31 7.32 -12.67 5.35
CA LYS A 31 7.67 -13.47 4.16
C LYS A 31 8.88 -12.87 3.46
N TYR A 32 8.82 -11.56 3.17
CA TYR A 32 9.89 -10.87 2.47
C TYR A 32 11.11 -10.52 3.36
N GLN A 33 10.94 -10.44 4.69
CA GLN A 33 12.07 -10.33 5.63
C GLN A 33 12.84 -11.63 5.83
N LYS A 34 12.21 -12.80 5.66
CA LYS A 34 12.91 -14.09 5.73
C LYS A 34 13.82 -14.29 4.52
N SER A 35 13.38 -13.90 3.32
CA SER A 35 14.20 -13.93 2.11
C SER A 35 15.51 -13.13 2.24
N ASP A 36 15.47 -11.97 2.92
CA ASP A 36 16.65 -11.14 3.23
C ASP A 36 17.70 -11.88 4.07
N LYS A 37 17.26 -12.60 5.11
CA LYS A 37 18.15 -13.30 6.04
C LYS A 37 18.80 -14.54 5.44
N GLU A 38 18.20 -15.10 4.39
CA GLU A 38 18.72 -16.28 3.68
C GLU A 38 19.66 -15.88 2.52
N GLY A 39 19.96 -14.59 2.37
CA GLY A 39 20.83 -14.07 1.30
C GLY A 39 20.18 -14.14 -0.08
N GLN A 40 18.86 -14.30 -0.15
CA GLN A 40 18.09 -14.23 -1.39
C GLN A 40 17.75 -12.77 -1.68
N GLU A 41 17.79 -12.38 -2.95
CA GLU A 41 17.39 -11.05 -3.39
C GLU A 41 15.93 -10.80 -2.98
N ILE A 42 15.69 -9.76 -2.17
CA ILE A 42 14.32 -9.41 -1.76
C ILE A 42 13.62 -8.79 -2.96
N ASP A 43 12.57 -9.44 -3.45
CA ASP A 43 11.65 -8.84 -4.41
C ASP A 43 10.77 -7.77 -3.71
N ILE A 44 11.33 -6.56 -3.58
CA ILE A 44 10.69 -5.41 -2.95
C ILE A 44 9.45 -4.97 -3.76
N GLU A 45 9.49 -5.12 -5.08
CA GLU A 45 8.36 -4.78 -5.96
C GLU A 45 7.20 -5.75 -5.72
N GLY A 46 7.46 -7.06 -5.73
CA GLY A 46 6.47 -8.09 -5.41
C GLY A 46 5.89 -7.92 -4.01
N ALA A 47 6.71 -7.57 -3.01
CA ALA A 47 6.22 -7.27 -1.66
C ALA A 47 5.24 -6.08 -1.62
N GLY A 48 5.52 -5.04 -2.41
CA GLY A 48 4.64 -3.88 -2.55
C GLY A 48 3.33 -4.23 -3.26
N VAL A 49 3.39 -5.06 -4.30
CA VAL A 49 2.20 -5.54 -5.04
C VAL A 49 1.32 -6.42 -4.14
N ASP A 50 1.89 -7.42 -3.45
CA ASP A 50 1.16 -8.28 -2.52
C ASP A 50 0.43 -7.45 -1.44
N ALA A 51 1.09 -6.42 -0.90
CA ALA A 51 0.52 -5.52 0.09
C ALA A 51 -0.64 -4.67 -0.47
N ILE A 52 -0.48 -4.10 -1.67
CA ILE A 52 -1.55 -3.33 -2.33
C ILE A 52 -2.75 -4.22 -2.64
N MET A 53 -2.54 -5.41 -3.20
CA MET A 53 -3.61 -6.34 -3.54
C MET A 53 -4.39 -6.78 -2.31
N THR A 54 -3.71 -6.99 -1.18
CA THR A 54 -4.34 -7.29 0.11
C THR A 54 -5.25 -6.15 0.58
N VAL A 55 -4.81 -4.90 0.41
CA VAL A 55 -5.62 -3.72 0.76
C VAL A 55 -6.84 -3.58 -0.16
N VAL A 56 -6.66 -3.79 -1.47
CA VAL A 56 -7.75 -3.70 -2.45
C VAL A 56 -8.77 -4.84 -2.29
N ALA A 57 -8.35 -6.02 -1.84
CA ALA A 57 -9.26 -7.13 -1.56
C ALA A 57 -10.30 -6.80 -0.47
N CYS A 58 -10.04 -5.79 0.37
CA CYS A 58 -10.97 -5.32 1.40
C CYS A 58 -11.96 -4.24 0.92
N CYS A 59 -11.96 -3.87 -0.36
CA CYS A 59 -12.95 -2.95 -0.93
C CYS A 59 -14.40 -3.46 -0.92
N GLY A 60 -14.69 -4.61 -0.29
CA GLY A 60 -16.07 -5.05 -0.04
C GLY A 60 -16.81 -4.22 1.03
N ASP A 61 -16.11 -3.33 1.74
CA ASP A 61 -16.70 -2.34 2.66
C ASP A 61 -16.57 -0.93 2.07
N ASP A 62 -17.71 -0.28 1.80
CA ASP A 62 -17.80 1.08 1.22
C ASP A 62 -16.97 2.13 1.98
N ARG A 63 -16.80 1.98 3.30
CA ARG A 63 -15.99 2.91 4.10
C ARG A 63 -14.50 2.71 3.85
N VAL A 64 -14.08 1.46 3.74
CA VAL A 64 -12.69 1.10 3.42
C VAL A 64 -12.38 1.54 1.99
N GLU A 65 -13.28 1.27 1.05
CA GLU A 65 -13.18 1.69 -0.34
C GLU A 65 -13.04 3.21 -0.46
N GLN A 66 -13.90 3.99 0.18
CA GLN A 66 -13.81 5.46 0.15
C GLN A 66 -12.47 5.97 0.70
N ARG A 67 -11.95 5.37 1.78
CA ARG A 67 -10.64 5.75 2.31
C ARG A 67 -9.49 5.41 1.37
N ILE A 68 -9.58 4.31 0.64
CA ILE A 68 -8.61 3.94 -0.39
C ILE A 68 -8.65 5.00 -1.50
N TYR A 69 -9.83 5.36 -1.99
CA TYR A 69 -9.97 6.44 -2.97
C TYR A 69 -9.40 7.76 -2.45
N ASP A 70 -9.70 8.17 -1.22
CA ASP A 70 -9.17 9.41 -0.63
C ASP A 70 -7.63 9.41 -0.55
N LEU A 71 -7.01 8.27 -0.26
CA LEU A 71 -5.57 8.12 -0.24
C LEU A 71 -4.98 8.24 -1.66
N LEU A 72 -5.55 7.49 -2.62
CA LEU A 72 -5.06 7.47 -4.00
C LEU A 72 -5.28 8.81 -4.71
N ASP A 73 -6.40 9.47 -4.46
CA ASP A 73 -6.70 10.83 -4.93
C ASP A 73 -5.61 11.82 -4.50
N ASP A 74 -5.20 11.78 -3.23
CA ASP A 74 -4.18 12.68 -2.70
C ASP A 74 -2.78 12.35 -3.24
N VAL A 75 -2.45 11.07 -3.35
CA VAL A 75 -1.16 10.58 -3.86
C VAL A 75 -0.99 10.91 -5.34
N PHE A 76 -1.99 10.61 -6.17
CA PHE A 76 -1.91 10.86 -7.60
C PHE A 76 -2.18 12.33 -7.95
N GLY A 77 -2.96 13.03 -7.13
CA GLY A 77 -3.36 14.42 -7.33
C GLY A 77 -4.47 14.59 -8.36
N LYS A 78 -5.24 13.52 -8.62
CA LYS A 78 -6.39 13.46 -9.52
C LYS A 78 -7.38 12.42 -9.00
N LYS A 79 -8.62 12.47 -9.47
CA LYS A 79 -9.67 11.51 -9.09
C LYS A 79 -9.30 10.11 -9.59
N PHE A 80 -8.97 9.20 -8.69
CA PHE A 80 -8.54 7.85 -9.02
C PHE A 80 -9.67 7.05 -9.68
N ALA A 81 -10.92 7.26 -9.26
CA ALA A 81 -12.10 6.63 -9.86
C ALA A 81 -12.37 7.04 -11.32
N GLU A 82 -11.78 8.13 -11.80
CA GLU A 82 -11.94 8.65 -13.17
C GLU A 82 -10.76 8.28 -14.07
N MET A 83 -9.78 7.53 -13.56
CA MET A 83 -8.60 7.15 -14.33
C MET A 83 -8.88 5.95 -15.23
N GLU A 84 -8.36 6.00 -16.45
CA GLU A 84 -8.35 4.85 -17.36
C GLU A 84 -7.45 3.75 -16.81
N LEU A 85 -7.78 2.49 -17.11
CA LEU A 85 -7.06 1.32 -16.59
C LEU A 85 -5.55 1.37 -16.89
N ASP A 86 -5.20 1.80 -18.11
CA ASP A 86 -3.80 1.90 -18.54
C ASP A 86 -3.04 2.99 -17.74
N GLU A 87 -3.71 4.10 -17.41
CA GLU A 87 -3.13 5.15 -16.56
C GLU A 87 -2.94 4.70 -15.11
N ILE A 88 -3.83 3.84 -14.61
CA ILE A 88 -3.74 3.27 -13.26
C ILE A 88 -2.48 2.42 -13.15
N ALA A 89 -2.25 1.51 -14.10
CA ALA A 89 -1.09 0.63 -14.10
C ALA A 89 0.22 1.43 -14.15
N GLU A 90 0.31 2.44 -15.01
CA GLU A 90 1.48 3.30 -15.11
C GLU A 90 1.71 4.12 -13.83
N SER A 91 0.63 4.63 -13.22
CA SER A 91 0.70 5.39 -11.98
C SER A 91 1.18 4.54 -10.80
N PHE A 92 0.73 3.29 -10.67
CA PHE A 92 1.25 2.38 -9.64
C PHE A 92 2.71 2.01 -9.86
N LYS A 93 3.13 1.82 -11.12
CA LYS A 93 4.53 1.58 -11.46
C LYS A 93 5.41 2.77 -11.06
N GLU A 94 5.00 3.98 -11.40
CA GLU A 94 5.70 5.20 -10.97
C GLU A 94 5.73 5.34 -9.44
N LEU A 95 4.64 4.99 -8.75
CA LEU A 95 4.55 5.05 -7.30
C LEU A 95 5.59 4.13 -6.64
N ALA A 96 5.71 2.90 -7.13
CA ALA A 96 6.67 1.91 -6.67
C ALA A 96 8.12 2.32 -6.97
N GLN A 97 8.38 2.93 -8.12
CA GLN A 97 9.72 3.41 -8.48
C GLN A 97 10.14 4.63 -7.65
N LYS A 98 9.22 5.55 -7.35
CA LYS A 98 9.51 6.81 -6.63
C LYS A 98 9.55 6.64 -5.11
N ASN A 99 9.03 5.54 -4.57
CA ASN A 99 8.86 5.33 -3.13
C ASN A 99 9.19 3.90 -2.69
N ASN A 100 9.78 3.74 -1.52
CA ASN A 100 9.96 2.43 -0.91
C ASN A 100 8.64 1.98 -0.26
N LEU A 101 7.80 1.27 -1.04
CA LEU A 101 6.48 0.80 -0.59
C LEU A 101 6.58 -0.14 0.61
N LEU A 102 7.59 -1.00 0.66
CA LEU A 102 7.83 -1.88 1.79
C LEU A 102 8.02 -1.09 3.10
N SER A 103 8.79 0.01 3.05
CA SER A 103 9.01 0.88 4.21
C SER A 103 7.74 1.64 4.59
N PHE A 104 6.95 2.04 3.59
CA PHE A 104 5.64 2.66 3.81
C PHE A 104 4.67 1.72 4.54
N PHE A 105 4.48 0.50 4.04
CA PHE A 105 3.60 -0.49 4.67
C PHE A 105 4.11 -0.94 6.04
N LYS A 106 5.42 -1.12 6.22
CA LYS A 106 6.02 -1.34 7.56
C LYS A 106 5.66 -0.22 8.51
N SER A 107 5.82 1.03 8.08
CA SER A 107 5.52 2.20 8.93
C SER A 107 4.02 2.29 9.27
N ALA A 108 3.15 1.99 8.31
CA ALA A 108 1.70 2.00 8.51
C ALA A 108 1.23 0.86 9.43
N GLY A 109 1.77 -0.36 9.26
CA GLY A 109 1.43 -1.52 10.09
C GLY A 109 2.04 -1.50 11.50
N LEU A 110 3.15 -0.79 11.71
CA LEU A 110 3.80 -0.61 13.02
C LEU A 110 3.15 0.46 13.89
N LEU A 111 2.29 1.31 13.32
CA LEU A 111 1.49 2.25 14.12
C LEU A 111 0.52 1.44 15.00
N LYS A 112 0.86 1.31 16.29
CA LYS A 112 -0.07 0.83 17.32
C LYS A 112 -1.21 1.85 17.44
N GLN A 113 -2.30 1.61 16.72
CA GLN A 113 -3.59 2.28 16.92
C GLN A 113 -4.61 1.34 17.54
#